data_AF-A4TXE3-F1
#
_entry.id   AF-A4TXE3-F1
#
_cell.length_a   1.000
_cell.length_b   1.000
_cell.length_c   1.000
_cell.angle_alpha   90.00
_cell.angle_beta   90.00
_cell.angle_gamma   90.00
#
_symmetry.space_group_name_H-M   'P 1'
#
loop_
_entity.id
_entity.type
_entity.pdbx_description
1 polymer ?
#
loop_
_entity_poly.entity_id
_entity_poly.type
_entity_poly.pdbx_seq_one_letter_code
_entity_poly.pdbx_strand_id
1 'polypeptide(L)'
;MAQFDIYTNPANGMEGGAPFVVDVQSDHLAGLPTRMIVPLAVPDDFQPIRHLNPPMEVGDERFALMTQFMAAIPRQVLGTPVGSLADRRATILAALDFLFTGI
;
A
#
# COMPACT_ATOMS: atom_id res chain seq x y z
N MET A 1 -0.96 -14.15 2.10
CA MET A 1 -0.25 -12.87 1.92
C MET A 1 0.53 -12.96 0.64
N ALA A 2 -0.20 -12.72 -0.45
CA ALA A 2 0.35 -12.52 -1.77
C ALA A 2 0.73 -11.04 -1.95
N GLN A 3 1.67 -10.79 -2.85
CA GLN A 3 1.99 -9.45 -3.29
C GLN A 3 0.72 -8.76 -3.81
N PHE A 4 0.51 -7.52 -3.39
CA PHE A 4 -0.63 -6.65 -3.66
C PHE A 4 -1.95 -6.99 -2.95
N ASP A 5 -1.94 -7.92 -1.99
CA ASP A 5 -3.06 -8.06 -1.05
C ASP A 5 -3.23 -6.78 -0.21
N ILE A 6 -4.49 -6.40 0.01
CA ILE A 6 -4.90 -5.27 0.85
C ILE A 6 -5.24 -5.79 2.25
N TYR A 7 -4.81 -5.08 3.28
CA TYR A 7 -5.11 -5.38 4.68
C TYR A 7 -5.65 -4.12 5.36
N THR A 8 -6.45 -4.30 6.42
CA THR A 8 -6.72 -3.21 7.36
C THR A 8 -5.40 -2.73 7.96
N ASN A 9 -5.21 -1.42 8.04
CA ASN A 9 -4.03 -0.84 8.63
C ASN A 9 -3.95 -1.20 10.12
N PRO A 10 -2.91 -1.94 10.58
CA PRO A 10 -2.81 -2.36 11.97
C PRO A 10 -2.42 -1.21 12.91
N ALA A 11 -1.86 -0.12 12.38
CA ALA A 11 -1.64 1.09 13.14
C ALA A 11 -2.97 1.86 13.24
N ASN A 12 -3.75 1.59 14.29
CA ASN A 12 -4.98 2.30 14.67
C ASN A 12 -4.76 3.80 15.00
N GLY A 13 -3.77 4.47 14.41
CA GLY A 13 -3.32 5.78 14.87
C GLY A 13 -2.31 6.49 13.98
N MET A 14 -2.22 6.20 12.67
CA MET A 14 -1.79 7.31 11.81
C MET A 14 -2.94 8.32 11.84
N GLU A 15 -2.73 9.47 12.46
CA GLU A 15 -3.66 10.61 12.60
C GLU A 15 -4.08 11.23 11.24
N GLY A 16 -4.13 10.46 10.14
CA GLY A 16 -4.24 10.97 8.76
C GLY A 16 -4.88 9.99 7.76
N GLY A 17 -6.00 9.36 8.14
CA GLY A 17 -6.96 8.83 7.16
C GLY A 17 -6.51 7.68 6.26
N ALA A 18 -5.62 6.80 6.74
CA ALA A 18 -5.17 5.61 6.00
C ALA A 18 -5.71 4.29 6.56
N PRO A 19 -6.96 3.89 6.26
CA PRO A 19 -7.59 2.69 6.83
C PRO A 19 -7.03 1.37 6.31
N PHE A 20 -6.30 1.39 5.18
CA PHE A 20 -5.77 0.20 4.54
C PHE A 20 -4.27 0.32 4.26
N VAL A 21 -3.63 -0.84 4.09
CA VAL A 21 -2.26 -0.97 3.60
C VAL A 21 -2.23 -2.06 2.52
N VAL A 22 -1.35 -1.91 1.54
CA VAL A 22 -1.10 -2.94 0.50
C VAL A 22 0.27 -3.57 0.70
N ASP A 23 0.37 -4.89 0.68
CA ASP A 23 1.65 -5.61 0.63
C ASP A 23 2.30 -5.39 -0.74
N VAL A 24 3.50 -4.84 -0.80
CA VAL A 24 4.25 -4.66 -2.06
C VAL A 24 5.45 -5.59 -2.17
N GLN A 25 5.67 -6.45 -1.18
CA GLN A 25 6.79 -7.38 -1.14
C GLN A 25 6.57 -8.56 -2.08
N SER A 26 7.62 -8.93 -2.81
CA SER A 26 7.62 -10.09 -3.70
C SER A 26 7.27 -11.40 -2.97
N ASP A 27 6.46 -12.25 -3.61
CA ASP A 27 6.09 -13.57 -3.10
C ASP A 27 7.28 -14.52 -2.94
N HIS A 28 8.38 -14.31 -3.70
CA HIS A 28 9.63 -15.04 -3.51
C HIS A 28 10.23 -14.83 -2.11
N LEU A 29 9.84 -13.74 -1.43
CA LEU A 29 10.29 -13.38 -0.09
C LEU A 29 9.22 -13.69 0.99
N ALA A 30 8.23 -14.53 0.69
CA ALA A 30 7.11 -14.82 1.60
C ALA A 30 7.53 -15.48 2.93
N GLY A 31 8.74 -16.06 3.00
CA GLY A 31 9.31 -16.65 4.22
C GLY A 31 9.82 -15.63 5.24
N LEU A 32 9.99 -14.36 4.87
CA LEU A 32 10.47 -13.32 5.79
C LEU A 32 9.43 -13.02 6.90
N PRO A 33 9.88 -12.63 8.10
CA PRO A 33 8.98 -12.29 9.21
C PRO A 33 8.31 -10.92 9.05
N THR A 34 8.75 -10.12 8.07
CA THR A 34 8.23 -8.79 7.78
C THR A 34 7.64 -8.71 6.38
N ARG A 35 6.78 -7.71 6.18
CA ARG A 35 6.24 -7.29 4.87
C ARG A 35 6.50 -5.82 4.65
N MET A 36 6.98 -5.49 3.45
CA MET A 36 6.96 -4.12 2.94
C MET A 36 5.52 -3.77 2.56
N ILE A 37 4.97 -2.73 3.17
CA ILE A 37 3.61 -2.25 2.90
C ILE A 37 3.61 -0.80 2.47
N VAL A 38 2.57 -0.40 1.74
CA VAL A 38 2.28 0.99 1.41
C VAL A 38 0.89 1.36 1.92
N PRO A 39 0.71 2.47 2.65
CA PRO A 39 -0.62 2.91 3.11
C PRO A 39 -1.52 3.37 1.95
N LEU A 40 -2.83 3.17 2.11
CA LEU A 40 -3.88 3.73 1.25
C LEU A 40 -4.64 4.76 2.07
N ALA A 41 -4.58 6.03 1.67
CA ALA A 41 -5.17 7.14 2.40
C ALA A 41 -6.29 7.84 1.62
N VAL A 42 -7.27 8.40 2.33
CA VAL A 42 -8.33 9.19 1.71
C VAL A 42 -7.73 10.48 1.13
N PRO A 43 -8.02 10.84 -0.13
CA PRO A 43 -7.40 12.02 -0.77
C PRO A 43 -7.71 13.36 -0.10
N ASP A 44 -8.80 13.47 0.65
CA ASP A 44 -9.22 14.73 1.27
C ASP A 44 -8.25 15.22 2.37
N ASP A 45 -7.35 14.36 2.84
CA ASP A 45 -6.40 14.67 3.90
C ASP A 45 -5.07 15.28 3.36
N PHE A 46 -4.80 15.26 2.05
CA PHE A 46 -3.57 15.80 1.44
C PHE A 46 -3.65 15.91 -0.09
N GLN A 47 -2.83 16.77 -0.69
CA GLN A 47 -2.72 16.88 -2.15
C GLN A 47 -1.82 15.77 -2.74
N PRO A 48 -2.32 14.83 -3.58
CA PRO A 48 -1.51 13.73 -4.10
C PRO A 48 -0.48 14.19 -5.14
N ILE A 49 0.74 13.61 -5.09
CA ILE A 49 1.74 13.79 -6.17
C ILE A 49 1.45 12.74 -7.24
N ARG A 50 1.04 13.17 -8.44
CA ARG A 50 0.50 12.32 -9.53
C ARG A 50 1.22 10.99 -9.77
N HIS A 51 2.56 11.00 -9.84
CA HIS A 51 3.36 9.81 -10.15
C HIS A 51 3.69 8.96 -8.91
N LEU A 52 3.71 9.58 -7.73
CA LEU A 52 4.05 8.92 -6.47
C LEU A 52 2.81 8.37 -5.75
N ASN A 53 1.66 9.02 -5.93
CA ASN A 53 0.41 8.77 -5.22
C ASN A 53 -0.75 8.43 -6.17
N PRO A 54 -0.62 7.37 -6.99
CA PRO A 54 -1.68 6.99 -7.91
C PRO A 54 -2.97 6.61 -7.16
N PRO A 55 -4.15 6.91 -7.74
CA PRO A 55 -5.43 6.54 -7.14
C PRO A 55 -5.66 5.03 -7.23
N MET A 56 -6.17 4.47 -6.13
CA MET A 56 -6.53 3.07 -5.95
C MET A 56 -7.99 2.97 -5.51
N GLU A 57 -8.62 1.85 -5.84
CA GLU A 57 -10.00 1.56 -5.46
C GLU A 57 -10.01 0.36 -4.52
N VAL A 58 -10.73 0.48 -3.40
CA VAL A 58 -10.96 -0.61 -2.44
C VAL A 58 -12.46 -0.68 -2.21
N GLY A 59 -13.13 -1.70 -2.76
CA GLY A 59 -14.58 -1.69 -2.87
C GLY A 59 -15.03 -0.55 -3.79
N ASP A 60 -15.99 0.26 -3.32
CA ASP A 60 -16.52 1.42 -4.05
C ASP A 60 -15.85 2.75 -3.65
N GLU A 61 -14.83 2.70 -2.80
CA GLU A 61 -14.15 3.88 -2.26
C GLU A 61 -12.78 4.12 -2.91
N ARG A 62 -12.42 5.40 -3.06
CA ARG A 62 -11.17 5.85 -3.67
C ARG A 62 -10.16 6.27 -2.64
N PHE A 63 -8.95 5.77 -2.80
CA PHE A 63 -7.79 6.06 -1.96
C PHE A 63 -6.61 6.51 -2.83
N ALA A 64 -5.59 7.11 -2.24
CA ALA A 64 -4.29 7.29 -2.88
C ALA A 64 -3.26 6.35 -2.26
N LEU A 65 -2.41 5.77 -3.11
CA LEU A 65 -1.27 4.97 -2.69
C LEU A 65 -0.18 5.87 -2.10
N MET A 66 0.06 5.82 -0.79
CA MET A 66 1.01 6.70 -0.10
C MET A 66 2.43 6.14 -0.13
N THR A 67 3.00 6.05 -1.33
CA THR A 67 4.28 5.37 -1.58
C THR A 67 5.43 5.90 -0.72
N GLN A 68 5.46 7.20 -0.43
CA GLN A 68 6.46 7.81 0.47
C GLN A 68 6.37 7.36 1.93
N PHE A 69 5.24 6.78 2.35
CA PHE A 69 5.04 6.22 3.69
C PHE A 69 5.17 4.70 3.70
N MET A 70 5.85 4.13 2.70
CA MET A 70 6.17 2.71 2.69
C MET A 70 6.99 2.33 3.92
N ALA A 71 6.64 1.20 4.54
CA ALA A 71 7.29 0.72 5.75
C ALA A 71 7.39 -0.82 5.77
N ALA A 72 8.37 -1.33 6.51
CA ALA A 72 8.41 -2.74 6.87
C ALA A 72 7.64 -2.97 8.17
N ILE A 73 6.68 -3.90 8.18
CA ILE A 73 5.95 -4.27 9.40
C ILE A 73 5.99 -5.79 9.65
N PRO A 74 5.84 -6.26 10.90
CA PRO A 74 5.76 -7.69 11.18
C PRO A 74 4.58 -8.35 10.46
N ARG A 75 4.80 -9.47 9.79
CA ARG A 75 3.71 -10.17 9.07
C ARG A 75 2.56 -10.61 9.97
N GLN A 76 2.82 -10.77 11.27
CA GLN A 76 1.85 -11.22 12.26
C GLN A 76 0.84 -10.13 12.64
N VAL A 77 1.15 -8.85 12.42
CA VAL A 77 0.18 -7.77 12.66
C VAL A 77 -0.76 -7.57 11.49
N LEU A 78 -0.42 -8.13 10.32
CA LEU A 78 -1.31 -8.15 9.16
C LEU A 78 -2.29 -9.30 9.33
N GLY A 79 -3.58 -8.95 9.38
CA GLY A 79 -4.67 -9.90 9.56
C GLY A 79 -5.03 -10.61 8.26
N THR A 80 -6.34 -10.84 8.08
CA THR A 80 -6.88 -11.43 6.85
C THR A 80 -6.91 -10.37 5.75
N PRO A 81 -6.52 -10.69 4.50
CA PRO A 81 -6.66 -9.74 3.40
C PRO A 81 -8.13 -9.38 3.17
N VAL A 82 -8.39 -8.10 2.89
CA VAL A 82 -9.74 -7.55 2.63
C VAL A 82 -10.00 -7.31 1.14
N GLY A 83 -8.97 -7.49 0.30
CA GLY A 83 -9.02 -7.31 -1.14
C GLY A 83 -7.64 -7.46 -1.76
N SER A 84 -7.52 -7.12 -3.05
CA SER A 84 -6.25 -7.17 -3.78
C SER A 84 -6.18 -6.07 -4.83
N LEU A 85 -4.98 -5.55 -5.07
CA LEU A 85 -4.64 -4.61 -6.15
C LEU A 85 -3.72 -5.26 -7.20
N ALA A 86 -3.76 -6.59 -7.34
CA ALA A 86 -2.89 -7.30 -8.28
C ALA A 86 -3.10 -6.87 -9.75
N ASP A 87 -4.31 -6.46 -10.11
CA ASP A 87 -4.66 -5.88 -11.42
C ASP A 87 -4.01 -4.49 -11.65
N ARG A 88 -3.69 -3.77 -10.57
CA ARG A 88 -3.01 -2.47 -10.59
C ARG A 88 -1.49 -2.58 -10.41
N ARG A 89 -0.92 -3.78 -10.54
CA ARG A 89 0.52 -4.07 -10.41
C ARG A 89 1.41 -3.07 -11.15
N ALA A 90 1.13 -2.79 -12.42
CA ALA A 90 1.95 -1.87 -13.22
C ALA A 90 1.96 -0.45 -12.63
N THR A 91 0.83 0.02 -12.12
CA THR A 91 0.71 1.33 -11.47
C THR A 91 1.47 1.37 -10.15
N ILE A 92 1.39 0.32 -9.34
CA ILE A 92 2.10 0.24 -8.05
C ILE A 92 3.62 0.22 -8.28
N LEU A 93 4.09 -0.58 -9.25
CA LEU A 93 5.51 -0.66 -9.58
C LEU A 93 6.04 0.67 -10.13
N ALA A 94 5.28 1.38 -10.95
CA ALA A 94 5.67 2.71 -11.44
C ALA A 94 5.79 3.73 -10.30
N ALA A 95 4.90 3.70 -9.31
CA ALA A 95 5.02 4.59 -8.14
C ALA A 95 6.24 4.26 -7.27
N LEU A 96 6.56 2.97 -7.10
CA LEU A 96 7.76 2.53 -6.40
C LEU A 96 9.03 2.92 -7.17
N ASP A 97 9.04 2.75 -8.49
CA ASP A 97 10.14 3.17 -9.36
C ASP A 97 10.32 4.69 -9.27
N PHE A 98 9.25 5.47 -9.37
CA PHE A 98 9.30 6.92 -9.19
C PHE A 98 9.88 7.33 -7.83
N LEU A 99 9.53 6.63 -6.74
CA LEU A 99 10.10 6.90 -5.41
C LEU A 99 11.63 6.65 -5.37
N PHE A 100 12.10 5.58 -6.00
CA PHE A 100 13.49 5.13 -5.87
C PHE A 100 14.43 5.66 -6.94
N THR A 101 13.96 5.78 -8.17
CA THR A 101 14.76 6.09 -9.36
C THR A 101 14.31 7.38 -10.04
N GLY A 102 13.11 7.88 -9.74
CA GLY A 102 12.55 9.11 -10.31
C GLY A 102 11.97 8.95 -11.72
N ILE A 103 11.80 7.72 -12.19
CA ILE A 103 11.25 7.37 -13.52
C ILE A 103 9.73 7.19 -13.46
#